data_AF-H9FDL8-F1
#
_entry.id   AF-H9FDL8-F1
#
_cell.length_a   1.000
_cell.length_b   1.000
_cell.length_c   1.000
_cell.angle_alpha   90.00
_cell.angle_beta   90.00
_cell.angle_gamma   90.00
#
_symmetry.space_group_name_H-M   'P 1'
#
loop_
_entity.id
_entity.type
_entity.pdbx_description
1 polymer ?
#
loop_
_entity_poly.entity_id
_entity_poly.type
_entity_poly.pdbx_seq_one_letter_code
_entity_poly.pdbx_strand_id
1 'polypeptide(L)' 'VIYISCGDEHTAVLIQDGKVFTFGDNSSGQLGYSPTPEKRGPQLVERIDGLVSQIDCGSYHTLAYVHTTGQ' A
#
# COMPACT_ATOMS: atom_id res chain seq x y z
N VAL A 1 4.97 -12.79 1.83
CA VAL A 1 4.34 -11.70 2.61
C VAL A 1 5.16 -11.50 3.86
N ILE A 2 5.52 -10.26 4.19
CA ILE A 2 6.29 -9.93 5.39
C ILE A 2 5.56 -8.95 6.32
N TYR A 3 4.65 -8.12 5.79
CA TYR A 3 3.73 -7.30 6.60
C TYR A 3 2.35 -7.22 5.96
N ILE A 4 1.32 -7.04 6.80
CA ILE A 4 -0.05 -6.74 6.43
C ILE A 4 -0.52 -5.63 7.37
N SER A 5 -1.17 -4.59 6.82
CA SER A 5 -1.87 -3.57 7.60
C SER A 5 -3.27 -3.36 7.03
N CYS A 6 -4.24 -3.09 7.91
CA CYS A 6 -5.66 -2.95 7.56
C CYS A 6 -6.18 -1.61 8.07
N GLY A 7 -6.84 -0.85 7.19
CA GLY A 7 -7.67 0.29 7.57
C GLY A 7 -9.14 -0.14 7.77
N ASP A 8 -10.07 0.80 7.64
CA ASP A 8 -11.50 0.52 7.85
C ASP A 8 -12.04 -0.44 6.77
N GLU A 9 -11.76 -0.14 5.51
CA GLU A 9 -12.26 -0.91 4.35
C GLU A 9 -11.17 -1.26 3.32
N HIS A 10 -9.88 -1.12 3.69
CA HIS A 10 -8.77 -1.45 2.80
C HIS A 10 -7.64 -2.20 3.50
N THR A 11 -6.78 -2.82 2.70
CA THR A 11 -5.63 -3.60 3.17
C THR A 11 -4.41 -3.27 2.33
N ALA A 12 -3.25 -3.12 3.00
CA ALA A 12 -1.94 -3.04 2.38
C ALA A 12 -1.12 -4.29 2.76
N VAL A 13 -0.36 -4.81 1.79
CA VAL A 13 0.49 -5.99 1.93
C VAL A 13 1.88 -5.69 1.42
N LEU A 14 2.89 -5.91 2.24
CA LEU A 14 4.30 -5.81 1.85
C LEU A 14 4.88 -7.22 1.70
N ILE A 15 5.55 -7.47 0.57
CA ILE A 15 6.26 -8.73 0.31
C ILE A 15 7.77 -8.54 0.37
N GLN A 16 8.51 -9.65 0.38
CA GLN A 16 9.94 -9.68 0.72
C GLN A 16 10.83 -8.90 -0.26
N ASP A 17 10.38 -8.71 -1.51
CA ASP A 17 11.10 -7.94 -2.53
C ASP A 17 10.77 -6.44 -2.51
N GLY A 18 10.14 -5.93 -1.44
CA GLY A 18 9.84 -4.51 -1.25
C GLY A 18 8.60 -4.01 -1.99
N LYS A 19 7.87 -4.88 -2.70
CA LYS A 19 6.63 -4.51 -3.39
C LYS A 19 5.45 -4.42 -2.43
N VAL A 20 4.61 -3.40 -2.67
CA VAL A 20 3.37 -3.18 -1.92
C VAL A 20 2.17 -3.50 -2.80
N PHE A 21 1.21 -4.22 -2.23
CA PHE A 21 -0.09 -4.46 -2.82
C PHE A 21 -1.18 -3.85 -1.96
N THR A 22 -2.19 -3.26 -2.59
CA THR A 22 -3.34 -2.67 -1.90
C THR A 22 -4.65 -3.15 -2.52
N PHE A 23 -5.69 -3.31 -1.70
CA PHE A 23 -7.04 -3.68 -2.13
C PHE A 23 -8.10 -3.27 -1.11
N GLY A 24 -9.37 -3.31 -1.50
CA GLY A 24 -10.52 -2.83 -0.73
C GLY A 24 -11.11 -1.54 -1.30
N ASP A 25 -11.68 -0.71 -0.42
CA ASP A 25 -12.20 0.62 -0.75
C ASP A 25 -11.08 1.56 -1.20
N ASN A 26 -11.41 2.43 -2.16
CA ASN A 26 -10.53 3.49 -2.66
C ASN A 26 -11.24 4.85 -2.74
N SER A 27 -12.35 5.03 -2.02
CA SER A 27 -13.15 6.26 -2.03
C SER A 27 -12.36 7.51 -1.68
N SER A 28 -11.28 7.36 -0.89
CA SER A 28 -10.36 8.43 -0.46
C SER A 28 -8.99 8.37 -1.16
N GLY A 29 -8.79 7.47 -2.12
CA GLY A 29 -7.50 7.27 -2.79
C GLY A 29 -6.49 6.45 -1.98
N GLN A 30 -6.92 5.80 -0.90
CA GLN A 30 -6.06 5.07 0.05
C GLN A 30 -5.29 3.89 -0.57
N LEU A 31 -5.66 3.43 -1.76
CA LEU A 31 -4.95 2.34 -2.44
C LEU A 31 -3.72 2.82 -3.24
N GLY A 32 -3.57 4.13 -3.47
CA GLY A 32 -2.39 4.69 -4.14
C GLY A 32 -2.43 4.68 -5.68
N TYR A 33 -3.61 4.50 -6.29
CA TYR A 33 -3.81 4.61 -7.74
C TYR A 33 -5.09 5.37 -8.09
N SER A 34 -5.05 5.99 -9.27
CA SER A 34 -6.17 6.68 -9.93
C SER A 34 -6.54 5.94 -11.22
N PRO A 35 -7.83 5.83 -11.61
CA PRO A 35 -9.02 6.32 -10.91
C PRO A 35 -9.33 5.54 -9.62
N THR A 36 -10.39 5.92 -8.91
CA THR A 36 -10.78 5.49 -7.56
C THR A 36 -11.71 4.25 -7.45
N PRO A 37 -11.84 3.30 -8.41
CA PRO A 37 -12.68 2.15 -8.13
C PRO A 37 -12.04 1.27 -7.07
N GLU A 38 -12.89 0.70 -6.20
CA GLU A 38 -12.52 -0.37 -5.28
C GLU A 38 -11.88 -1.55 -6.02
N LYS A 39 -11.04 -2.30 -5.31
CA LYS A 39 -10.40 -3.50 -5.86
C LYS A 39 -10.65 -4.67 -4.93
N ARG A 40 -11.27 -5.73 -5.47
CA ARG A 40 -11.62 -6.93 -4.68
C ARG A 40 -10.42 -7.79 -4.28
N GLY A 41 -9.24 -7.55 -4.83
CA GLY A 41 -8.05 -8.34 -4.52
C GLY A 41 -6.76 -7.55 -4.75
N PRO A 42 -5.63 -8.06 -4.22
CA PRO A 42 -4.36 -7.33 -4.16
C PRO A 42 -3.94 -6.78 -5.53
N GLN A 43 -3.76 -5.47 -5.63
CA GLN A 43 -3.19 -4.80 -6.80
C GLN A 43 -1.82 -4.25 -6.47
N LEU A 44 -0.85 -4.42 -7.37
CA LEU A 44 0.48 -3.84 -7.22
C LEU A 44 0.40 -2.31 -7.27
N VAL A 45 1.06 -1.63 -6.33
CA VAL A 45 1.24 -0.18 -6.36
C VAL A 45 2.49 0.14 -7.19
N GLU A 46 2.30 0.52 -8.46
CA GLU A 46 3.42 0.66 -9.42
C GLU A 46 4.26 1.94 -9.23
N ARG A 47 3.74 2.97 -8.55
CA ARG A 47 4.35 4.31 -8.48
C ARG A 47 5.17 4.55 -7.21
N ILE A 48 5.90 3.53 -6.74
CA ILE A 48 6.81 3.64 -5.60
C ILE A 48 8.24 3.47 -6.10
N ASP A 49 9.03 4.55 -6.04
CA ASP A 49 10.45 4.52 -6.38
C ASP A 49 11.26 4.03 -5.16
N GLY A 50 11.71 2.77 -5.21
CA GLY A 50 12.58 2.16 -4.18
C GLY A 50 11.95 0.97 -3.46
N LEU A 51 12.66 0.43 -2.47
CA LEU A 51 12.21 -0.73 -1.69
C LEU A 51 11.46 -0.28 -0.44
N VAL A 52 10.18 -0.66 -0.34
CA VAL A 52 9.38 -0.42 0.87
C VAL A 52 9.83 -1.37 1.97
N SER A 53 10.03 -0.83 3.16
CA SER A 53 10.45 -1.59 4.34
C SER A 53 9.38 -1.66 5.43
N GLN A 54 8.44 -0.72 5.44
CA GLN A 54 7.30 -0.70 6.36
C GLN A 54 6.05 -0.14 5.69
N ILE A 55 4.90 -0.60 6.17
CA ILE A 55 3.57 -0.12 5.78
C ILE A 55 2.72 0.11 7.02
N ASP A 56 1.80 1.06 6.96
CA ASP A 56 0.75 1.23 7.96
C ASP A 56 -0.54 1.78 7.32
N CYS A 57 -1.69 1.48 7.90
CA CYS A 57 -3.00 1.88 7.41
C CYS A 57 -3.77 2.60 8.52
N GLY A 58 -4.16 3.84 8.28
CA GLY A 58 -5.23 4.48 9.06
C GLY A 58 -6.61 4.13 8.49
N SER A 59 -7.67 4.76 8.97
CA SER A 59 -9.04 4.48 8.48
C SER A 59 -9.18 4.64 6.96
N TYR A 60 -8.64 5.73 6.40
CA TYR A 60 -8.79 6.09 4.99
C TYR A 60 -7.45 6.53 4.33
N HIS A 61 -6.31 6.06 4.83
CA HIS A 61 -5.01 6.34 4.23
C HIS A 61 -4.02 5.21 4.44
N THR A 62 -3.05 5.09 3.51
CA THR A 62 -1.94 4.15 3.58
C THR A 62 -0.61 4.89 3.63
N LEU A 63 0.25 4.51 4.56
CA LEU A 63 1.65 4.91 4.63
C LEU A 63 2.53 3.77 4.09
N ALA A 64 3.53 4.12 3.29
CA ALA A 64 4.60 3.23 2.87
C ALA A 64 5.94 3.94 3.08
N TYR A 65 6.82 3.34 3.87
CA TYR A 65 8.16 3.87 4.14
C TYR A 65 9.18 3.21 3.21
N VAL A 66 9.75 4.01 2.31
CA VAL A 66 10.83 3.59 1.41
C VAL A 66 12.16 3.76 2.12
N HIS A 67 12.96 2.70 2.18
CA HIS A 67 14.29 2.78 2.75
C HIS A 67 15.24 3.47 1.74
N THR A 68 15.60 4.73 2.00
CA THR A 68 16.67 5.40 1.28
C THR A 68 18.02 5.03 1.90
N THR A 69 18.82 4.21 1.22
CA THR A 69 20.25 4.12 1.53
C THR A 69 20.91 5.43 1.08
N GLY A 70 20.95 6.43 1.97
CA GLY A 70 21.71 7.67 1.74
C GLY A 70 21.09 8.94 2.32
N GLN A 71 21.14 9.10 3.64
CA GLN A 71 21.68 10.30 4.29
C GLN A 71 22.63 9.87 5.39
#